data_AF-A0A024JRH3-F1
#
_entry.id   AF-A0A024JRH3-F1
#
_cell.length_a   1.000
_cell.length_b   1.000
_cell.length_c   1.000
_cell.angle_alpha   90.00
_cell.angle_beta   90.00
_cell.angle_gamma   90.00
#
_symmetry.space_group_name_H-M   'P 1'
#
loop_
_entity.id
_entity.type
_entity.pdbx_description
1 polymer ?
#
loop_
_entity_poly.entity_id
_entity_poly.type
_entity_poly.pdbx_seq_one_letter_code
_entity_poly.pdbx_strand_id
1 'polypeptide(L)' 'MTTVEHGRTRCPRCAAFAEYRFLEVGKTELKYEVCCGTCGHVHSEVTLLTASPATAA' A
#
# COMPACT_ATOMS: atom_id res chain seq x y z
N MET A 1 11.21 -6.14 -0.96
CA MET A 1 10.03 -5.27 -0.86
C MET A 1 10.38 -4.17 0.11
N THR A 2 10.24 -2.92 -0.31
CA THR A 2 10.65 -1.76 0.49
C THR A 2 9.42 -0.90 0.74
N THR A 3 9.17 -0.52 1.99
CA THR A 3 8.11 0.44 2.31
C THR A 3 8.53 1.81 1.82
N VAL A 4 7.74 2.39 0.92
CA VAL A 4 7.97 3.75 0.41
C VAL A 4 7.13 4.80 1.10
N GLU A 5 5.95 4.41 1.61
CA GLU A 5 5.07 5.28 2.35
C GLU A 5 4.30 4.45 3.39
N HIS A 6 3.98 5.05 4.53
CA HIS A 6 3.19 4.42 5.57
C HIS A 6 2.46 5.46 6.41
N GLY A 7 1.31 5.05 6.95
CA GLY A 7 0.50 5.92 7.78
C GLY A 7 -0.61 5.18 8.49
N ARG A 8 -1.63 5.94 8.89
CA ARG A 8 -2.81 5.43 9.57
C ARG A 8 -4.05 5.61 8.71
N THR A 9 -4.85 4.56 8.64
CA THR A 9 -6.16 4.57 7.98
C THR A 9 -7.18 3.81 8.81
N ARG A 10 -8.42 3.72 8.31
CA ARG A 10 -9.49 2.92 8.91
C ARG A 10 -9.50 1.54 8.28
N CYS A 11 -9.63 0.51 9.11
CA CYS A 11 -9.81 -0.86 8.64
C CYS A 11 -11.13 -0.95 7.83
N PRO A 12 -11.12 -1.46 6.59
CA PRO A 12 -12.33 -1.56 5.78
C PRO A 12 -13.36 -2.55 6.36
N ARG A 13 -12.93 -3.45 7.25
CA ARG A 13 -13.80 -4.46 7.88
C ARG A 13 -14.47 -3.98 9.16
N CYS A 14 -13.73 -3.33 10.07
CA CYS A 14 -14.23 -2.99 11.41
C CYS A 14 -14.13 -1.50 11.77
N ALA A 15 -13.64 -0.66 10.86
CA ALA A 15 -13.42 0.78 11.07
C ALA A 15 -12.51 1.15 12.26
N ALA A 16 -11.82 0.21 12.89
CA ALA A 16 -10.75 0.52 13.83
C ALA A 16 -9.59 1.21 13.12
N PHE A 17 -8.77 1.97 13.86
CA PHE A 17 -7.52 2.48 13.32
C PHE A 17 -6.57 1.32 13.00
N ALA A 18 -5.96 1.37 11.82
CA ALA A 18 -5.01 0.39 11.32
C ALA A 18 -3.83 1.11 10.68
N GLU A 19 -2.68 0.44 10.64
CA GLU A 19 -1.55 0.92 9.85
C GLU A 19 -1.75 0.52 8.39
N TYR A 20 -1.39 1.42 7.48
CA TYR A 20 -1.24 1.09 6.07
C TYR A 20 0.20 1.33 5.61
N ARG A 21 0.59 0.63 4.54
CA ARG A 21 1.92 0.74 3.92
C ARG A 21 1.79 0.63 2.40
N PHE A 22 2.55 1.44 1.68
CA PHE A 22 2.84 1.21 0.28
C PHE A 22 4.21 0.55 0.18
N LEU A 23 4.26 -0.58 -0.51
CA LEU A 23 5.44 -1.41 -0.70
C LEU A 23 5.78 -1.42 -2.18
N GLU A 24 6.99 -1.00 -2.53
CA GLU A 24 7.53 -1.26 -3.86
C GLU A 24 7.88 -2.75 -3.99
N VAL A 25 7.30 -3.38 -5.01
CA VAL A 25 7.53 -4.77 -5.37
C VAL A 25 8.14 -4.77 -6.78
N GLY A 26 9.44 -5.07 -6.86
CA GLY A 26 10.16 -4.97 -8.14
C GLY A 26 10.29 -3.53 -8.63
N LYS A 27 10.23 -3.33 -9.95
CA LYS A 27 10.41 -2.02 -10.60
C LYS A 27 9.10 -1.40 -11.10
N THR A 28 8.02 -2.17 -11.13
CA THR A 28 6.79 -1.84 -11.86
C THR A 28 5.55 -2.12 -11.04
N GLU A 29 5.67 -2.42 -9.75
CA GLU A 29 4.52 -2.77 -8.92
C GLU A 29 4.59 -2.04 -7.59
N LEU A 30 3.45 -1.49 -7.18
CA LEU A 30 3.25 -0.86 -5.89
C LEU A 30 2.11 -1.60 -5.19
N LYS A 31 2.40 -2.18 -4.03
CA LYS A 31 1.40 -2.87 -3.20
C LYS A 31 0.96 -1.95 -2.07
N TYR A 32 -0.33 -1.64 -2.01
CA TYR A 32 -0.98 -1.05 -0.85
C TYR A 32 -1.42 -2.16 0.10
N GLU A 33 -1.13 -2.02 1.40
CA GLU A 33 -1.51 -2.98 2.43
C GLU A 33 -2.04 -2.26 3.66
N VAL A 34 -3.17 -2.74 4.22
CA VAL A 34 -3.72 -2.29 5.51
C VAL A 34 -3.76 -3.46 6.47
N CYS A 35 -3.08 -3.33 7.60
CA CYS A 35 -2.99 -4.37 8.63
C CYS A 35 -3.73 -3.92 9.90
N CYS A 36 -4.88 -4.51 10.18
CA CYS A 36 -5.68 -4.16 11.35
C CYS A 36 -5.31 -5.01 12.57
N GLY A 37 -4.68 -4.39 13.58
CA GLY A 37 -4.38 -5.04 14.85
C GLY A 37 -5.60 -5.39 15.72
N THR A 38 -6.77 -4.78 15.46
CA THR A 38 -7.99 -5.01 16.26
C THR A 38 -8.76 -6.26 15.83
N CYS A 39 -8.97 -6.44 14.52
CA CYS A 39 -9.76 -7.57 14.00
C CYS A 39 -8.92 -8.59 13.21
N GLY A 40 -7.62 -8.35 13.04
CA GLY A 40 -6.73 -9.21 12.28
C GLY A 40 -6.94 -9.19 10.77
N HIS A 41 -7.83 -8.35 10.25
CA HIS A 41 -8.05 -8.23 8.81
C HIS A 41 -6.85 -7.57 8.14
N VAL A 42 -6.44 -8.17 7.02
CA VAL A 42 -5.42 -7.63 6.12
C VAL A 42 -6.09 -7.37 4.77
N HIS A 43 -6.03 -6.13 4.33
CA HIS A 43 -6.44 -5.72 2.99
C HIS A 43 -5.20 -5.43 2.16
N SER A 44 -5.20 -5.84 0.88
CA SER A 44 -4.05 -5.64 -0.01
C SER A 44 -4.48 -5.42 -1.44
N GLU A 45 -3.90 -4.44 -2.10
CA GLU A 45 -4.13 -4.12 -3.51
C GLU A 45 -2.78 -3.93 -4.21
N VAL A 46 -2.65 -4.45 -5.43
CA VAL A 46 -1.44 -4.32 -6.24
C VAL A 46 -1.75 -3.45 -7.45
N THR A 47 -0.98 -2.38 -7.59
CA THR A 47 -1.06 -1.46 -8.73
C THR A 47 0.18 -1.62 -9.58
N LEU A 48 0.01 -1.91 -10.87
CA LEU A 48 1.10 -1.89 -11.83
C LEU A 48 1.43 -0.43 -12.17
N LEU A 49 2.66 -0.04 -11.88
CA LEU A 49 3.23 1.23 -12.31
C LEU A 49 3.61 1.09 -13.78
N THR A 50 2.74 1.57 -14.67
CA THR A 50 3.18 1.88 -16.03
C THR A 50 4.14 3.06 -15.93
N ALA A 51 5.40 2.83 -16.30
CA ALA A 51 6.37 3.91 -16.43
C ALA A 51 5.82 4.92 -17.44
N SER A 52 5.34 6.08 -16.96
CA SER A 52 5.24 7.24 -17.82
C SER A 52 6.66 7.54 -18.30
N PRO A 53 6.90 7.72 -19.61
CA PRO A 53 8.20 8.21 -20.04
C PRO A 53 8.40 9.55 -19.34
N ALA A 54 9.34 9.59 -18.40
CA ALA A 54 9.79 10.84 -17.83
C ALA A 54 10.32 11.67 -19.01
N THR A 55 9.63 12.75 -19.35
CA THR A 55 10.12 13.71 -20.33
C THR A 55 11.44 14.25 -19.79
N ALA A 56 12.55 13.74 -20.31
CA ALA A 56 13.86 14.34 -20.12
C ALA A 56 13.81 15.71 -20.82
N ALA A 57 13.90 16.78 -20.02
CA ALA A 57 14.06 18.15 -20.49
C ALA A 57 15.55 18.49 -20.62
#